data_AF-A0A1R3RV35-F1
#
_entry.id   AF-A0A1R3RV35-F1
#
_cell.length_a   1.000
_cell.length_b   1.000
_cell.length_c   1.000
_cell.angle_alpha   90.00
_cell.angle_beta   90.00
_cell.angle_gamma   90.00
#
_symmetry.space_group_name_H-M   'P 1'
#
loop_
_entity.id
_entity.type
_entity.pdbx_description
1 polymer ?
#
loop_
_entity_poly.entity_id
_entity_poly.type
_entity_poly.pdbx_seq_one_letter_code
_entity_poly.pdbx_strand_id
1 'polypeptide(L)'
;MALPAHKISFLESCLSANVLKFGTFTLKSGRQSPYFFNAGIFNTASLLSALSTAYAHTIIAFLAENPSIPKPDIIFGYSPCPIVPSPP
;
A
#
# COMPACT_ATOMS: atom_id res chain seq x y z
N MET A 1 8.30 14.70 -13.74
CA MET A 1 8.56 13.31 -13.30
C MET A 1 7.21 12.64 -13.16
N ALA A 2 6.81 11.81 -14.14
CA ALA A 2 5.51 11.16 -14.13
C ALA A 2 5.52 9.98 -13.14
N LEU A 3 4.45 9.80 -12.37
CA LEU A 3 4.31 8.59 -11.57
C LEU A 3 4.21 7.38 -12.53
N PRO A 4 4.87 6.25 -12.23
CA PRO A 4 4.70 5.02 -12.98
C PRO A 4 3.23 4.60 -13.03
N ALA A 5 2.76 4.12 -14.19
CA ALA A 5 1.36 3.75 -14.41
C ALA A 5 0.81 2.74 -13.37
N HIS A 6 1.66 1.80 -12.91
CA HIS A 6 1.29 0.83 -11.88
C HIS A 6 0.96 1.47 -10.52
N LYS A 7 1.59 2.60 -10.17
CA LYS A 7 1.30 3.33 -8.92
C LYS A 7 -0.02 4.10 -9.02
N ILE A 8 -0.33 4.65 -10.20
CA ILE A 8 -1.58 5.39 -10.44
C ILE A 8 -2.77 4.43 -10.37
N SER A 9 -2.71 3.31 -11.09
CA SER A 9 -3.75 2.28 -11.08
C SER A 9 -3.99 1.70 -9.66
N PHE A 10 -2.93 1.54 -8.87
CA PHE A 10 -3.05 1.14 -7.48
C PHE A 10 -3.74 2.21 -6.61
N LEU A 11 -3.38 3.48 -6.75
CA LEU A 11 -4.01 4.58 -6.00
C LEU A 11 -5.49 4.74 -6.35
N GLU A 12 -5.86 4.63 -7.62
CA GLU A 12 -7.26 4.65 -8.07
C GLU A 12 -8.06 3.50 -7.47
N SER A 13 -7.47 2.31 -7.41
CA SER A 13 -8.08 1.14 -6.75
C SER A 13 -8.24 1.38 -5.25
N CYS A 14 -7.27 2.02 -4.59
CA CYS A 14 -7.35 2.36 -3.16
C CYS A 14 -8.38 3.45 -2.85
N LEU A 15 -8.54 4.42 -3.75
CA LEU A 15 -9.54 5.48 -3.64
C LEU A 15 -10.95 4.92 -3.83
N SER A 16 -11.17 4.11 -4.87
CA SER A 16 -12.47 3.48 -5.13
C SER A 16 -12.90 2.53 -4.01
N ALA A 17 -11.96 1.81 -3.41
CA ALA A 17 -12.22 0.92 -2.28
C ALA A 17 -12.27 1.60 -0.91
N ASN A 18 -12.19 2.94 -0.81
CA ASN A 18 -12.16 3.67 0.46
C ASN A 18 -11.01 3.23 1.41
N VAL A 19 -9.94 2.65 0.87
CA VAL A 19 -8.73 2.28 1.60
C VAL A 19 -7.99 3.54 2.01
N LEU A 20 -7.91 4.52 1.11
CA LEU A 20 -7.32 5.84 1.39
C LEU A 20 -8.45 6.85 1.61
N LYS A 21 -8.52 7.40 2.82
CA LYS A 21 -9.48 8.46 3.17
C LYS A 21 -8.74 9.74 3.50
N PHE A 22 -9.22 10.86 2.94
CA PHE A 22 -8.75 12.19 3.29
C PHE A 22 -9.64 12.80 4.36
N GLY A 23 -9.04 13.44 5.35
CA GLY A 23 -9.72 13.99 6.52
C GLY A 23 -8.74 14.24 7.65
N THR A 24 -9.22 14.69 8.80
CA THR A 24 -8.38 14.92 9.98
C THR A 24 -8.37 13.66 10.85
N PHE A 25 -7.30 12.87 10.79
CA PHE A 25 -7.17 11.65 11.58
C PHE A 25 -6.04 11.76 12.60
N THR A 26 -6.32 11.41 13.85
CA THR A 26 -5.30 11.34 14.90
C THR A 26 -4.66 9.95 14.88
N LEU A 27 -3.38 9.90 14.53
CA LEU A 27 -2.60 8.66 14.53
C LEU A 27 -2.28 8.22 15.98
N LYS A 28 -1.90 6.95 16.16
CA LYS A 28 -1.47 6.42 17.48
C LYS A 28 -0.27 7.14 18.10
N SER A 29 0.49 7.87 17.30
CA SER A 29 1.58 8.74 17.75
C SER A 29 1.12 10.11 18.25
N GLY A 30 -0.19 10.41 18.24
CA GLY A 30 -0.74 11.72 18.55
C GLY A 30 -0.64 12.74 17.40
N ARG A 31 -0.05 12.37 16.26
CA ARG A 31 0.08 13.25 15.09
C ARG A 31 -1.24 13.34 14.33
N GLN A 32 -1.67 14.56 14.00
CA GLN A 32 -2.76 14.76 13.06
C GLN A 32 -2.27 14.52 11.63
N SER A 33 -2.90 13.57 10.94
CA SER A 33 -2.63 13.24 9.55
C SER A 33 -3.82 13.67 8.69
N PRO A 34 -3.59 14.37 7.57
CA PRO A 34 -4.65 14.78 6.63
C PRO A 34 -5.19 13.61 5.78
N TYR A 35 -4.63 12.42 5.96
CA TYR A 35 -5.10 11.19 5.34
C TYR A 35 -4.93 10.00 6.28
N PHE A 36 -5.79 9.00 6.10
CA PHE A 36 -5.71 7.71 6.76
C PHE A 36 -5.74 6.59 5.73
N PHE A 37 -4.81 5.65 5.88
CA PHE A 37 -4.72 4.47 5.03
C PHE A 37 -5.17 3.26 5.84
N ASN A 38 -6.35 2.72 5.52
CA ASN A 38 -6.90 1.57 6.20
C ASN A 38 -6.55 0.29 5.43
N ALA A 39 -5.40 -0.30 5.79
CA ALA A 39 -4.97 -1.57 5.23
C ALA A 39 -5.93 -2.75 5.54
N GLY A 40 -6.87 -2.59 6.47
CA GLY A 40 -7.88 -3.61 6.77
C GLY A 40 -8.97 -3.76 5.72
N ILE A 41 -9.12 -2.76 4.85
CA ILE A 41 -10.13 -2.77 3.78
C ILE A 41 -9.65 -3.57 2.56
N PHE A 42 -8.39 -4.04 2.55
CA PHE A 42 -7.90 -5.04 1.59
C PHE A 42 -8.50 -6.44 1.86
N ASN A 43 -9.82 -6.55 1.80
CA ASN A 43 -10.56 -7.79 2.02
C ASN A 43 -11.05 -8.44 0.72
N THR A 44 -10.91 -7.77 -0.43
CA THR A 44 -11.30 -8.32 -1.75
C THR A 44 -10.09 -8.81 -2.54
N ALA A 45 -10.31 -9.90 -3.31
CA ALA A 45 -9.29 -10.47 -4.18
C ALA A 45 -8.76 -9.46 -5.22
N SER A 46 -9.63 -8.58 -5.74
CA SER A 46 -9.25 -7.54 -6.70
C SER A 46 -8.24 -6.55 -6.10
N LEU A 47 -8.45 -6.11 -4.86
CA LEU A 47 -7.55 -5.16 -4.21
C LEU A 47 -6.23 -5.82 -3.82
N LEU A 48 -6.29 -7.08 -3.36
CA LEU A 48 -5.08 -7.86 -3.07
C LEU A 48 -4.25 -8.09 -4.34
N SER A 49 -4.89 -8.34 -5.48
CA SER A 49 -4.23 -8.47 -6.78
C SER A 49 -3.63 -7.15 -7.26
N ALA A 50 -4.34 -6.03 -7.12
CA ALA A 50 -3.80 -4.70 -7.44
C ALA A 50 -2.59 -4.35 -6.55
N LEU A 51 -2.63 -4.72 -5.27
CA LEU A 51 -1.51 -4.54 -4.35
C LEU A 51 -0.33 -5.42 -4.77
N SER A 52 -0.53 -6.73 -4.93
CA SER A 52 0.54 -7.67 -5.25
C SER A 52 1.22 -7.33 -6.57
N THR A 53 0.45 -6.94 -7.59
CA THR A 53 0.98 -6.50 -8.89
C THR A 53 1.81 -5.22 -8.75
N ALA A 54 1.32 -4.22 -8.03
CA ALA A 54 2.06 -2.98 -7.79
C ALA A 54 3.40 -3.24 -7.07
N TYR A 55 3.40 -4.07 -6.02
CA TYR A 55 4.63 -4.47 -5.32
C TYR A 55 5.58 -5.30 -6.19
N ALA A 56 5.07 -6.24 -6.99
CA ALA A 56 5.90 -7.01 -7.91
C ALA A 56 6.59 -6.10 -8.92
N HIS A 57 5.87 -5.14 -9.50
CA HIS A 57 6.43 -4.18 -10.44
C HIS A 57 7.52 -3.31 -9.82
N THR A 58 7.33 -2.83 -8.59
CA THR A 58 8.36 -2.01 -7.91
C THR A 58 9.61 -2.82 -7.58
N ILE A 59 9.46 -4.08 -7.15
CA ILE A 59 10.60 -4.97 -6.88
C ILE A 59 11.36 -5.26 -8.18
N ILE A 60 10.67 -5.60 -9.26
CA ILE A 60 11.31 -5.88 -10.56
C ILE A 60 12.05 -4.64 -11.08
N ALA A 61 11.43 -3.46 -11.01
CA ALA A 61 12.06 -2.21 -11.43
C ALA A 61 13.31 -1.90 -10.59
N PHE A 62 13.23 -2.08 -9.27
CA PHE A 62 14.34 -1.84 -8.36
C PHE A 62 15.52 -2.80 -8.60
N LEU A 63 15.24 -4.09 -8.82
CA LEU A 63 16.27 -5.09 -9.14
C LEU A 63 16.91 -4.84 -10.51
N ALA A 64 16.15 -4.34 -11.49
CA ALA A 64 16.68 -3.98 -12.80
C ALA A 64 17.66 -2.80 -12.72
N GLU A 65 17.39 -1.82 -11.85
CA GLU A 65 18.27 -0.67 -11.62
C GLU A 65 19.49 -1.01 -10.75
N ASN A 66 19.42 -2.06 -9.93
CA ASN A 66 20.47 -2.45 -8.98
C ASN A 66 20.94 -3.90 -9.22
N PRO A 67 21.76 -4.15 -10.26
CA PRO A 67 22.24 -5.49 -10.58
C PRO A 67 23.15 -6.10 -9.51
N SER A 68 23.67 -5.28 -8.60
CA SER A 68 24.48 -5.70 -7.45
C SER A 68 23.68 -6.50 -6.41
N ILE A 69 22.34 -6.41 -6.44
CA ILE A 69 21.47 -7.07 -5.47
C ILE A 69 21.00 -8.41 -6.09
N PRO A 70 21.32 -9.56 -5.46
CA PRO A 70 20.87 -10.84 -5.96
C PRO A 70 19.35 -10.95 -5.88
N LYS A 71 18.78 -11.67 -6.85
CA LYS A 71 17.34 -11.94 -6.88
C LYS A 71 16.93 -12.67 -5.59
N PRO A 72 15.87 -12.21 -4.89
CA PRO A 72 15.45 -12.86 -3.66
C PRO A 72 14.79 -14.21 -3.95
N ASP A 73 15.17 -15.25 -3.20
CA ASP A 73 14.54 -16.57 -3.26
C ASP A 73 13.23 -16.64 -2.47
N ILE A 74 13.14 -15.87 -1.37
CA ILE A 74 11.99 -15.85 -0.47
C ILE A 74 11.62 -14.39 -0.20
N ILE A 75 10.34 -14.06 -0.36
CA ILE A 75 9.76 -12.77 0.01
C ILE A 75 9.00 -12.95 1.33
N PHE A 76 9.43 -12.26 2.39
CA PHE A 76 8.78 -12.28 3.70
C PHE A 76 8.05 -10.96 3.95
N GLY A 77 6.77 -11.03 4.33
CA GLY A 77 5.96 -9.85 4.63
C GLY A 77 4.90 -10.15 5.69
N TYR A 78 4.99 -9.48 6.84
CA TYR A 78 3.95 -9.52 7.87
C TYR A 78 2.99 -8.35 7.62
N SER A 79 1.73 -8.65 7.32
CA SER A 79 0.67 -7.64 7.30
C SER A 79 0.02 -7.59 8.68
N PRO A 80 0.28 -6.57 9.52
CA PRO A 80 -0.44 -6.45 10.78
C PRO A 80 -1.93 -6.32 10.51
N CYS A 81 -2.73 -7.15 11.19
CA CYS A 81 -4.18 -7.07 11.18
C CYS A 81 -4.65 -5.63 11.47
N PRO A 82 -5.74 -5.15 10.84
CA PRO A 82 -6.18 -3.78 11.03
C PRO A 82 -6.65 -3.58 12.46
N ILE A 83 -5.93 -2.74 13.19
CA ILE A 83 -6.41 -2.23 14.47
C ILE A 83 -7.43 -1.16 14.12
N VAL A 84 -8.71 -1.52 14.24
CA VAL A 84 -9.84 -0.60 14.09
C VAL A 84 -9.63 0.54 15.09
N PRO A 85 -9.61 1.82 14.64
CA PRO A 85 -9.64 2.93 15.58
C PRO A 85 -10.98 2.88 16.33
N SER A 86 -10.92 2.79 17.66
CA SER A 86 -12.09 2.97 18.52
C SER A 86 -12.62 4.39 18.35
N PRO A 87 -13.92 4.58 18.05
CA PRO A 87 -14.51 5.90 18.11
C PRO A 87 -14.53 6.38 19.58
N PRO A 88 -14.57 7.71 19.83
CA PRO A 88 -14.76 8.26 21.17
C PRO A 88 -16.11 7.88 21.78
#